data_AF-A0A3M0NZC7-F1
#
_entry.id   AF-A0A3M0NZC7-F1
#
_cell.length_a   1.000
_cell.length_b   1.000
_cell.length_c   1.000
_cell.angle_alpha   90.00
_cell.angle_beta   90.00
_cell.angle_gamma   90.00
#
_symmetry.space_group_name_H-M   'P 1'
#
loop_
_entity.id
_entity.type
_entity.pdbx_description
1 polymer ?
#
loop_
_entity_poly.entity_id
_entity_poly.type
_entity_poly.pdbx_seq_one_letter_code
_entity_poly.pdbx_strand_id
1 'polypeptide(L)'
;MNLILDLIYKITITFIIFLSKANLSKANWGSVADWVSGIGSLGAIIFAYWRMHVQKNKEEEDKILANRPYFSCTRLYFLRSGVDHLWITSDDNFNKAIDNIFFKKSTGQIKFKNGIYAYELKNVSRAVATNIVLKIVYYGMGSNKVLKINYCNIGTSVIGNERAIILPHNLITEPILFRDCPKRIYLYSMSIDNIVYRQSWIQKSNETGICIQQVDIKEVPIEEMPNGEVCMRIPL
;
A
#
# COMPACT_ATOMS: atom_id res chain seq x y z
N MET A 1 9.69 28.82 9.77
CA MET A 1 8.37 29.48 9.81
C MET A 1 8.42 30.82 10.53
N ASN A 2 8.96 30.89 11.75
CA ASN A 2 9.01 32.13 12.56
C ASN A 2 9.83 33.28 11.93
N LEU A 3 10.90 32.98 11.18
CA LEU A 3 11.75 34.00 10.54
C LEU A 3 11.06 34.80 9.43
N ILE A 4 10.19 34.17 8.64
CA ILE A 4 9.52 34.84 7.51
C ILE A 4 8.38 35.73 8.03
N LEU A 5 7.61 35.25 9.02
CA LEU A 5 6.59 36.06 9.68
C LEU A 5 7.19 37.27 10.42
N ASP A 6 8.33 37.08 11.09
CA ASP A 6 9.05 38.17 11.78
C ASP A 6 9.59 39.20 10.79
N LEU A 7 10.09 38.75 9.62
CA LEU A 7 10.56 39.65 8.55
C LEU A 7 9.40 40.46 7.95
N ILE A 8 8.26 39.81 7.65
CA ILE A 8 7.07 40.50 7.12
C ILE A 8 6.58 41.54 8.12
N TYR A 9 6.47 41.18 9.40
CA TYR A 9 6.02 42.08 10.46
C TYR A 9 6.94 43.29 10.64
N LYS A 10 8.26 43.08 10.60
CA LYS A 10 9.24 44.18 10.65
C LYS A 10 9.14 45.10 9.43
N ILE A 11 8.90 44.56 8.24
CA ILE A 11 8.74 45.36 7.02
C ILE A 11 7.44 46.18 7.09
N THR A 12 6.31 45.60 7.50
CA THR A 12 5.04 46.34 7.63
C THR A 12 5.10 47.43 8.69
N ILE A 13 5.69 47.17 9.86
CA ILE A 13 5.88 48.20 10.90
C ILE A 13 6.77 49.33 10.39
N THR A 14 7.89 49.00 9.73
CA THR A 14 8.80 50.02 9.19
C THR A 14 8.10 50.87 8.13
N PHE A 15 7.25 50.27 7.30
CA PHE A 15 6.45 50.96 6.29
C PHE A 15 5.37 51.87 6.89
N ILE A 16 4.69 51.44 7.96
CA ILE A 16 3.71 52.26 8.70
C ILE A 16 4.41 53.46 9.38
N ILE A 17 5.60 53.25 9.96
CA ILE A 17 6.41 54.32 10.55
C ILE A 17 6.89 55.31 9.48
N PHE A 18 7.25 54.83 8.29
CA PHE A 18 7.63 55.68 7.17
C PHE A 18 6.45 56.53 6.65
N LEU A 19 5.27 55.91 6.48
CA LEU A 19 4.04 56.61 6.06
C LEU A 19 3.58 57.66 7.07
N SER A 20 3.77 57.40 8.38
CA SER A 20 3.41 58.36 9.44
C SER A 20 4.40 59.51 9.59
N LYS A 21 5.66 59.34 9.16
CA LYS A 21 6.68 60.43 9.12
C LYS A 21 6.71 61.22 7.82
N ALA A 22 6.20 60.66 6.72
CA ALA A 22 6.01 61.41 5.48
C ALA A 22 4.87 62.41 5.68
N ASN A 23 5.17 63.71 5.73
CA ASN A 23 4.16 64.78 5.78
C ASN A 23 3.21 64.65 4.58
N LEU A 24 2.02 64.07 4.84
CA LEU A 24 0.98 63.72 3.87
C LEU A 24 0.44 64.90 3.03
N SER A 25 0.82 66.15 3.36
CA SER A 25 0.35 67.35 2.65
C SER A 25 1.18 67.73 1.41
N LYS A 26 2.35 67.10 1.15
CA LYS A 26 3.19 67.37 -0.05
C LYS A 26 3.73 66.12 -0.75
N ALA A 27 3.26 64.93 -0.40
CA ALA A 27 3.77 63.68 -0.99
C ALA A 27 3.16 63.44 -2.39
N ASN A 28 4.00 63.23 -3.40
CA ASN A 28 3.60 62.74 -4.71
C ASN A 28 3.00 61.34 -4.56
N TRP A 29 1.67 61.25 -4.51
CA TRP A 29 0.92 60.00 -4.37
C TRP A 29 1.28 58.95 -5.43
N GLY A 30 1.75 59.37 -6.61
CA GLY A 30 2.31 58.46 -7.63
C GLY A 30 3.52 57.67 -7.13
N SER A 31 4.47 58.33 -6.45
CA SER A 31 5.66 57.67 -5.90
C SER A 31 5.32 56.71 -4.76
N VAL A 32 4.36 57.04 -3.91
CA VAL A 32 3.89 56.15 -2.83
C VAL A 32 3.18 54.92 -3.42
N ALA A 33 2.36 55.10 -4.46
CA ALA A 33 1.71 54.00 -5.17
C ALA A 33 2.74 53.07 -5.85
N ASP A 34 3.80 53.62 -6.43
CA ASP A 34 4.90 52.84 -7.03
C ASP A 34 5.63 51.98 -5.99
N TRP A 35 5.84 52.50 -4.77
CA TRP A 35 6.42 51.74 -3.66
C TRP A 35 5.50 50.64 -3.13
N VAL A 36 4.20 50.92 -2.96
CA VAL A 36 3.21 49.91 -2.54
C VAL A 36 3.08 48.81 -3.59
N SER A 37 3.08 49.18 -4.88
CA SER A 37 3.10 48.25 -6.00
C SER A 37 4.38 47.39 -6.03
N GLY A 38 5.54 47.99 -5.77
CA GLY A 38 6.82 47.29 -5.67
C GLY A 38 6.85 46.25 -4.54
N ILE A 39 6.35 46.59 -3.35
CA ILE A 39 6.27 45.65 -2.22
C ILE A 39 5.21 44.57 -2.48
N GLY A 40 4.06 44.95 -3.05
CA GLY A 40 3.00 44.01 -3.39
C GLY A 40 3.42 42.97 -4.44
N SER A 41 4.13 43.41 -5.48
CA SER A 41 4.68 42.52 -6.52
C SER A 41 5.77 41.59 -5.97
N LEU A 42 6.66 42.09 -5.10
CA LEU A 42 7.65 41.25 -4.41
C LEU A 42 6.98 40.19 -3.53
N GLY A 43 5.94 40.58 -2.77
CA GLY A 43 5.16 39.66 -1.95
C GLY A 43 4.46 38.58 -2.78
N ALA A 44 3.90 38.95 -3.94
CA ALA A 44 3.29 38.01 -4.88
C ALA A 44 4.30 37.01 -5.45
N ILE A 45 5.51 37.45 -5.80
CA ILE A 45 6.60 36.58 -6.28
C ILE A 45 7.00 35.58 -5.19
N ILE A 46 7.19 36.03 -3.95
CA ILE A 46 7.56 35.16 -2.83
C ILE A 46 6.45 34.12 -2.57
N PHE A 47 5.18 34.54 -2.59
CA PHE A 47 4.05 33.64 -2.40
C PHE A 47 3.92 32.61 -3.54
N ALA A 48 4.13 33.03 -4.79
CA ALA A 48 4.17 32.14 -5.94
C ALA A 48 5.30 31.11 -5.81
N TYR A 49 6.50 31.54 -5.41
CA TYR A 49 7.64 30.65 -5.20
C TYR A 49 7.37 29.64 -4.08
N TRP A 50 6.75 30.08 -2.98
CA TRP A 50 6.35 29.18 -1.88
C TRP A 50 5.32 28.15 -2.33
N ARG A 51 4.28 28.57 -3.06
CA ARG A 51 3.27 27.66 -3.63
C ARG A 51 3.90 26.64 -4.57
N MET A 52 4.80 27.06 -5.44
CA MET A 52 5.54 26.18 -6.35
C MET A 52 6.40 25.17 -5.58
N HIS A 53 7.10 25.61 -4.52
CA HIS A 53 7.91 24.71 -3.70
C HIS A 53 7.06 23.67 -2.97
N VAL A 54 5.95 24.09 -2.35
CA VAL A 54 5.02 23.15 -1.67
C VAL A 54 4.42 22.16 -2.68
N GLN A 55 4.10 22.60 -3.89
CA GLN A 55 3.56 21.75 -4.93
C GLN A 55 4.59 20.73 -5.45
N LYS A 56 5.84 21.15 -5.69
CA LYS A 56 6.92 20.24 -6.11
C LYS A 56 7.16 19.13 -5.09
N ASN A 57 7.20 19.47 -3.80
CA ASN A 57 7.39 18.46 -2.75
C ASN A 57 6.24 17.45 -2.75
N LYS A 58 4.99 17.90 -2.92
CA LYS A 58 3.84 17.00 -3.05
C LYS A 58 3.91 16.13 -4.29
N GLU A 59 4.31 16.69 -5.43
CA GLU A 59 4.48 15.93 -6.68
C GLU A 59 5.60 14.88 -6.57
N GLU A 60 6.68 15.18 -5.85
CA GLU A 60 7.75 14.21 -5.57
C GLU A 60 7.27 13.09 -4.65
N GLU A 61 6.55 13.42 -3.57
CA GLU A 61 5.91 12.43 -2.69
C GLU A 61 4.90 11.56 -3.45
N ASP A 62 4.06 12.17 -4.30
CA ASP A 62 3.07 11.47 -5.12
C ASP A 62 3.74 10.58 -6.18
N LYS A 63 4.88 10.98 -6.74
CA LYS A 63 5.67 10.13 -7.66
C LYS A 63 6.26 8.91 -6.93
N ILE A 64 6.78 9.09 -5.72
CA ILE A 64 7.29 7.99 -4.89
C ILE A 64 6.13 7.02 -4.53
N LEU A 65 4.97 7.56 -4.18
CA LEU A 65 3.76 6.79 -3.89
C LEU A 65 3.16 6.10 -5.12
N ALA A 66 3.30 6.68 -6.31
CA ALA A 66 2.82 6.10 -7.57
C ALA A 66 3.68 4.93 -8.06
N ASN A 67 4.97 4.91 -7.73
CA ASN A 67 5.92 3.90 -8.20
C ASN A 67 6.06 2.70 -7.26
N ARG A 68 5.47 2.72 -6.07
CA ARG A 68 5.50 1.55 -5.18
C ARG A 68 4.42 0.54 -5.55
N PRO A 69 4.72 -0.77 -5.57
CA PRO A 69 3.70 -1.79 -5.60
C PRO A 69 2.78 -1.69 -4.38
N TYR A 70 1.49 -1.86 -4.60
CA TYR A 70 0.51 -1.79 -3.52
C TYR A 70 -0.62 -2.77 -3.77
N PHE A 71 -0.77 -3.72 -2.85
CA PHE A 71 -1.73 -4.79 -2.95
C PHE A 71 -2.93 -4.55 -2.06
N SER A 72 -4.11 -4.97 -2.53
CA SER A 72 -5.26 -5.26 -1.68
C SER A 72 -5.32 -6.75 -1.38
N CYS A 73 -5.65 -7.11 -0.14
CA CYS A 73 -5.82 -8.50 0.29
C CYS A 73 -7.29 -8.76 0.61
N THR A 74 -7.89 -9.78 0.01
CA THR A 74 -9.27 -10.18 0.25
C THR A 74 -9.38 -11.70 0.38
N ARG A 75 -10.31 -12.19 1.19
CA ARG A 75 -10.59 -13.63 1.31
C ARG A 75 -11.66 -14.06 0.31
N LEU A 76 -11.37 -15.10 -0.47
CA LEU A 76 -12.28 -15.68 -1.45
C LEU A 76 -12.91 -16.98 -0.96
N TYR A 77 -14.19 -17.18 -1.31
CA TYR A 77 -14.97 -18.38 -1.01
C TYR A 77 -15.34 -19.21 -2.25
N PHE A 78 -14.98 -18.74 -3.44
CA PHE A 78 -15.11 -19.48 -4.70
C PHE A 78 -14.14 -18.91 -5.74
N LEU A 79 -13.95 -19.65 -6.83
CA LEU A 79 -13.14 -19.27 -8.00
C LEU A 79 -13.96 -19.38 -9.29
N ARG A 80 -13.56 -18.65 -10.32
CA ARG A 80 -14.10 -18.62 -11.68
C ARG A 80 -13.06 -19.15 -12.66
N SER A 81 -13.42 -20.23 -13.37
CA SER A 81 -12.55 -20.85 -14.38
C SER A 81 -12.20 -19.84 -15.49
N GLY A 82 -10.95 -19.85 -15.96
CA GLY A 82 -10.46 -18.99 -17.05
C GLY A 82 -10.31 -17.50 -16.72
N VAL A 83 -10.58 -17.08 -15.48
CA VAL A 83 -10.42 -15.67 -15.03
C VAL A 83 -9.50 -15.55 -13.82
N ASP A 84 -9.39 -16.62 -13.03
CA ASP A 84 -8.63 -16.66 -11.78
C ASP A 84 -7.30 -17.40 -11.99
N HIS A 85 -6.19 -16.76 -11.65
CA HIS A 85 -4.87 -17.38 -11.62
C HIS A 85 -4.55 -17.89 -10.21
N LEU A 86 -4.47 -19.22 -10.07
CA LEU A 86 -4.28 -19.90 -8.80
C LEU A 86 -2.83 -20.36 -8.62
N TRP A 87 -2.27 -20.07 -7.46
CA TRP A 87 -0.94 -20.45 -7.03
C TRP A 87 -1.02 -21.48 -5.90
N ILE A 88 -0.41 -22.64 -6.12
CA ILE A 88 -0.34 -23.75 -5.15
C ILE A 88 1.13 -24.10 -4.96
N THR A 89 1.60 -24.29 -3.72
CA THR A 89 2.97 -24.76 -3.44
C THR A 89 3.23 -26.13 -4.07
N SER A 90 4.44 -26.32 -4.59
CA SER A 90 4.85 -27.55 -5.26
C SER A 90 4.99 -28.70 -4.27
N ASP A 91 4.05 -29.64 -4.27
CA ASP A 91 4.23 -30.98 -3.71
C ASP A 91 3.55 -32.00 -4.65
N ASP A 92 4.18 -33.16 -4.83
CA ASP A 92 3.86 -34.20 -5.84
C ASP A 92 2.46 -34.83 -5.74
N ASN A 93 1.64 -34.45 -4.75
CA ASN A 93 0.26 -34.91 -4.59
C ASN A 93 -0.79 -34.01 -5.28
N PHE A 94 -0.37 -33.19 -6.26
CA PHE A 94 -1.16 -32.17 -6.96
C PHE A 94 -2.58 -32.62 -7.35
N ASN A 95 -2.73 -33.78 -7.99
CA ASN A 95 -4.03 -34.27 -8.44
C ASN A 95 -4.96 -34.71 -7.28
N LYS A 96 -4.42 -35.21 -6.17
CA LYS A 96 -5.22 -35.61 -5.00
C LYS A 96 -5.62 -34.42 -4.14
N ALA A 97 -4.77 -33.38 -4.07
CA ALA A 97 -5.05 -32.19 -3.27
C ALA A 97 -6.17 -31.33 -3.88
N ILE A 98 -6.18 -31.12 -5.19
CA ILE A 98 -7.19 -30.28 -5.87
C ILE A 98 -8.60 -30.89 -5.73
N ASP A 99 -8.76 -32.18 -6.02
CA ASP A 99 -10.07 -32.82 -5.93
C ASP A 99 -10.62 -32.84 -4.50
N ASN A 100 -9.76 -32.87 -3.48
CA ASN A 100 -10.17 -32.81 -2.07
C ASN A 100 -10.49 -31.38 -1.58
N ILE A 101 -10.07 -30.36 -2.31
CA ILE A 101 -10.24 -28.95 -1.93
C ILE A 101 -11.42 -28.30 -2.64
N PHE A 102 -11.80 -28.80 -3.81
CA PHE A 102 -12.77 -28.15 -4.67
C PHE A 102 -14.01 -29.02 -4.97
N PHE A 103 -15.15 -28.35 -5.15
CA PHE A 103 -16.30 -28.86 -5.88
C PHE A 103 -16.39 -28.10 -7.20
N LYS A 104 -16.38 -28.82 -8.33
CA LYS A 104 -16.66 -28.23 -9.64
C LYS A 104 -18.16 -28.09 -9.81
N LYS A 105 -18.65 -26.87 -10.09
CA LYS A 105 -20.03 -26.64 -10.53
C LYS A 105 -20.14 -26.70 -12.04
N SER A 106 -21.32 -27.07 -12.54
CA SER A 106 -21.65 -27.09 -13.98
C SER A 106 -21.52 -25.73 -14.67
N THR A 107 -21.51 -24.63 -13.91
CA THR A 107 -21.46 -23.24 -14.42
C THR A 107 -20.05 -22.69 -14.66
N GLY A 108 -19.02 -23.53 -14.70
CA GLY A 108 -17.62 -23.07 -14.82
C GLY A 108 -17.07 -22.40 -13.55
N GLN A 109 -17.80 -22.51 -12.44
CA GLN A 109 -17.38 -22.02 -11.13
C GLN A 109 -16.85 -23.16 -10.27
N ILE A 110 -15.83 -22.87 -9.47
CA ILE A 110 -15.21 -23.84 -8.56
C ILE A 110 -15.46 -23.35 -7.13
N LYS A 111 -16.13 -24.16 -6.30
CA LYS A 111 -16.39 -23.83 -4.89
C LYS A 111 -15.39 -24.55 -3.99
N PHE A 112 -14.90 -23.91 -2.95
CA PHE A 112 -14.06 -24.59 -1.95
C PHE A 112 -14.89 -25.54 -1.08
N LYS A 113 -14.30 -26.68 -0.72
CA LYS A 113 -14.81 -27.67 0.24
C LYS A 113 -14.63 -27.18 1.68
N ASN A 114 -15.57 -27.55 2.57
CA ASN A 114 -15.43 -27.60 4.02
C ASN A 114 -14.50 -26.56 4.68
N GLY A 115 -14.87 -25.28 4.65
CA GLY A 115 -14.15 -24.24 5.40
C GLY A 115 -12.81 -23.81 4.80
N ILE A 116 -12.44 -24.35 3.64
CA ILE A 116 -11.28 -23.91 2.86
C ILE A 116 -11.62 -22.59 2.14
N TYR A 117 -10.61 -21.73 2.00
CA TYR A 117 -10.69 -20.45 1.31
C TYR A 117 -9.34 -20.10 0.70
N ALA A 118 -9.33 -19.11 -0.19
CA ALA A 118 -8.12 -18.54 -0.75
C ALA A 118 -7.97 -17.07 -0.35
N TYR A 119 -6.76 -16.53 -0.48
CA TYR A 119 -6.51 -15.10 -0.44
C TYR A 119 -6.30 -14.58 -1.85
N GLU A 120 -7.02 -13.53 -2.21
CA GLU A 120 -6.76 -12.73 -3.39
C GLU A 120 -5.83 -11.58 -3.00
N LEU A 121 -4.71 -11.48 -3.70
CA LEU A 121 -3.78 -10.36 -3.64
C LEU A 121 -3.84 -9.65 -4.98
N LYS A 122 -4.50 -8.50 -5.02
CA LYS A 122 -4.61 -7.70 -6.24
C LYS A 122 -3.65 -6.52 -6.15
N ASN A 123 -2.75 -6.39 -7.12
CA ASN A 123 -1.92 -5.20 -7.24
C ASN A 123 -2.81 -4.07 -7.77
N VAL A 124 -3.16 -3.10 -6.92
CA VAL A 124 -3.98 -1.94 -7.32
C VAL A 124 -3.11 -0.73 -7.66
N SER A 125 -1.78 -0.84 -7.52
CA SER A 125 -0.83 0.12 -8.07
C SER A 125 -0.62 -0.11 -9.56
N ARG A 126 -0.08 0.90 -10.25
CA ARG A 126 0.43 0.75 -11.63
C ARG A 126 1.83 0.14 -11.65
N ALA A 127 2.54 0.16 -10.53
CA ALA A 127 3.89 -0.39 -10.41
C ALA A 127 3.90 -1.91 -10.52
N VAL A 128 4.96 -2.45 -11.13
CA VAL A 128 5.17 -3.90 -11.22
C VAL A 128 5.82 -4.40 -9.94
N ALA A 129 5.25 -5.46 -9.36
CA ALA A 129 5.86 -6.18 -8.27
C ALA A 129 6.62 -7.39 -8.81
N THR A 130 7.88 -7.54 -8.42
CA THR A 130 8.75 -8.68 -8.70
C THR A 130 9.07 -9.42 -7.41
N ASN A 131 9.55 -10.67 -7.51
CA ASN A 131 9.89 -11.54 -6.37
C ASN A 131 8.87 -11.45 -5.24
N ILE A 132 7.65 -11.94 -5.44
CA ILE A 132 6.60 -11.73 -4.46
C ILE A 132 6.60 -12.91 -3.49
N VAL A 133 6.78 -12.64 -2.20
CA VAL A 133 6.78 -13.69 -1.17
C VAL A 133 5.70 -13.42 -0.14
N LEU A 134 4.78 -14.37 -0.01
CA LEU A 134 3.78 -14.36 1.04
C LEU A 134 4.28 -15.10 2.27
N LYS A 135 4.08 -14.50 3.44
CA LYS A 135 4.24 -15.13 4.75
C LYS A 135 2.92 -15.02 5.52
N ILE A 136 2.40 -16.15 5.99
CA ILE A 136 1.19 -16.19 6.84
C ILE A 136 1.58 -16.74 8.20
N VAL A 137 1.28 -15.98 9.25
CA VAL A 137 1.49 -16.36 10.64
C VAL A 137 0.13 -16.67 11.28
N TYR A 138 0.00 -17.87 11.83
CA TYR A 138 -1.22 -18.34 12.50
C TYR A 138 -1.01 -18.26 14.01
N TYR A 139 -1.97 -17.65 14.72
CA TYR A 139 -1.93 -17.49 16.17
C TYR A 139 -2.99 -18.34 16.87
N GLY A 140 -2.74 -18.70 18.12
CA GLY A 140 -3.72 -19.36 18.97
C GLY A 140 -4.85 -18.41 19.37
N MET A 141 -6.09 -18.90 19.40
CA MET A 141 -7.23 -18.11 19.87
C MET A 141 -6.99 -17.63 21.31
N GLY A 142 -7.12 -16.33 21.55
CA GLY A 142 -6.89 -15.72 22.87
C GLY A 142 -5.43 -15.70 23.34
N SER A 143 -4.47 -16.04 22.47
CA SER A 143 -3.04 -16.01 22.81
C SER A 143 -2.22 -15.35 21.70
N ASN A 144 -1.11 -14.71 22.06
CA ASN A 144 -0.11 -14.25 21.08
C ASN A 144 0.87 -15.36 20.67
N LYS A 145 0.59 -16.62 21.00
CA LYS A 145 1.46 -17.75 20.65
C LYS A 145 1.31 -18.08 19.17
N VAL A 146 2.43 -18.12 18.46
CA VAL A 146 2.50 -18.57 17.07
C VAL A 146 2.28 -20.08 17.03
N LEU A 147 1.29 -20.53 16.27
CA LEU A 147 0.99 -21.94 16.04
C LEU A 147 1.72 -22.49 14.81
N LYS A 148 1.74 -21.72 13.72
CA LYS A 148 2.33 -22.11 12.44
C LYS A 148 2.72 -20.88 11.64
N ILE A 149 3.75 -21.02 10.80
CA ILE A 149 4.16 -20.03 9.82
C ILE A 149 4.27 -20.73 8.47
N ASN A 150 3.61 -20.16 7.46
CA ASN A 150 3.67 -20.65 6.09
C ASN A 150 4.32 -19.59 5.20
N TYR A 151 5.08 -20.05 4.21
CA TYR A 151 5.69 -19.21 3.18
C TYR A 151 5.23 -19.69 1.80
N CYS A 152 5.03 -18.77 0.86
CA CYS A 152 4.74 -19.06 -0.54
C CYS A 152 5.43 -18.02 -1.41
N ASN A 153 6.34 -18.46 -2.27
CA ASN A 153 6.99 -17.61 -3.26
C ASN A 153 6.21 -17.63 -4.57
N ILE A 154 5.66 -16.49 -4.97
CA ILE A 154 5.00 -16.31 -6.26
C ILE A 154 6.11 -16.01 -7.27
N GLY A 155 6.55 -17.04 -7.98
CA GLY A 155 7.68 -16.97 -8.91
C GLY A 155 7.45 -16.12 -10.17
N THR A 156 6.42 -15.28 -10.19
CA THR A 156 6.15 -14.37 -11.32
C THR A 156 5.88 -12.97 -10.83
N SER A 157 6.17 -12.01 -11.70
CA SER A 157 5.82 -10.61 -11.46
C SER A 157 4.30 -10.43 -11.55
N VAL A 158 3.75 -9.54 -10.71
CA VAL A 158 2.34 -9.16 -10.75
C VAL A 158 2.26 -7.71 -11.19
N ILE A 159 1.78 -7.50 -12.41
CA ILE A 159 1.64 -6.15 -12.98
C ILE A 159 0.38 -5.45 -12.41
N GLY A 160 0.25 -4.15 -12.68
CA GLY A 160 -0.89 -3.39 -12.17
C GLY A 160 -2.23 -3.96 -12.64
N ASN A 161 -3.19 -4.01 -11.71
CA ASN A 161 -4.53 -4.63 -11.83
C ASN A 161 -4.57 -6.16 -11.93
N GLU A 162 -3.43 -6.85 -11.98
CA GLU A 162 -3.43 -8.30 -11.85
C GLU A 162 -3.71 -8.74 -10.42
N ARG A 163 -4.24 -9.96 -10.32
CA ARG A 163 -4.52 -10.62 -9.05
C ARG A 163 -3.85 -11.96 -9.00
N ALA A 164 -3.19 -12.22 -7.88
CA ALA A 164 -2.66 -13.51 -7.51
C ALA A 164 -3.58 -14.13 -6.46
N ILE A 165 -4.07 -15.34 -6.72
CA ILE A 165 -4.89 -16.07 -5.76
C ILE A 165 -4.05 -17.17 -5.14
N ILE A 166 -3.96 -17.17 -3.82
CA ILE A 166 -3.12 -18.11 -3.06
C ILE A 166 -4.02 -18.95 -2.18
N LEU A 167 -3.78 -20.25 -2.22
CA LEU A 167 -4.50 -21.21 -1.40
C LEU A 167 -3.64 -21.61 -0.20
N PRO A 168 -3.80 -21.01 1.00
CA PRO A 168 -2.89 -21.23 2.11
C PRO A 168 -3.07 -22.57 2.83
N HIS A 169 -4.18 -23.26 2.55
CA HIS A 169 -4.57 -24.51 3.21
C HIS A 169 -3.88 -25.75 2.65
N ASN A 170 -3.30 -25.65 1.46
CA ASN A 170 -2.54 -26.74 0.85
C ASN A 170 -1.29 -27.13 1.67
N LEU A 171 -0.70 -26.18 2.39
CA LEU A 171 0.46 -26.35 3.27
C LEU A 171 0.10 -26.90 4.67
N ILE A 172 -1.17 -27.20 4.91
CA ILE A 172 -1.67 -27.55 6.23
C ILE A 172 -2.35 -28.91 6.15
N THR A 173 -1.84 -29.87 6.92
CA THR A 173 -2.40 -31.23 7.03
C THR A 173 -3.85 -31.23 7.49
N GLU A 174 -4.19 -30.33 8.44
CA GLU A 174 -5.55 -30.16 8.97
C GLU A 174 -6.02 -28.70 8.87
N PRO A 175 -6.43 -28.24 7.67
CA PRO A 175 -6.82 -26.84 7.41
C PRO A 175 -7.91 -26.29 8.32
N ILE A 176 -8.84 -27.16 8.73
CA ILE A 176 -10.02 -26.82 9.52
C ILE A 176 -9.63 -26.24 10.88
N LEU A 177 -8.57 -26.76 11.51
CA LEU A 177 -8.09 -26.27 12.81
C LEU A 177 -7.65 -24.80 12.75
N PHE A 178 -7.21 -24.34 11.58
CA PHE A 178 -6.69 -22.99 11.37
C PHE A 178 -7.71 -22.05 10.75
N ARG A 179 -8.94 -22.51 10.47
CA ARG A 179 -9.95 -21.74 9.75
C ARG A 179 -10.23 -20.40 10.42
N ASP A 180 -10.51 -20.43 11.72
CA ASP A 180 -10.98 -19.27 12.50
C ASP A 180 -9.90 -18.67 13.41
N CYS A 181 -8.68 -19.21 13.38
CA CYS A 181 -7.55 -18.63 14.08
C CYS A 181 -7.24 -17.19 13.61
N PRO A 182 -6.78 -16.29 14.50
CA PRO A 182 -6.23 -15.01 14.09
C PRO A 182 -5.00 -15.22 13.21
N LYS A 183 -4.90 -14.43 12.13
CA LYS A 183 -3.80 -14.56 11.17
C LYS A 183 -3.19 -13.20 10.92
N ARG A 184 -1.88 -13.21 10.71
CA ARG A 184 -1.16 -12.06 10.16
C ARG A 184 -0.56 -12.44 8.83
N ILE A 185 -0.92 -11.67 7.81
CA ILE A 185 -0.54 -11.89 6.42
C ILE A 185 0.51 -10.83 6.11
N TYR A 186 1.66 -11.25 5.60
CA TYR A 186 2.73 -10.37 5.17
C TYR A 186 3.02 -10.66 3.71
N LEU A 187 2.97 -9.63 2.88
CA LEU A 187 3.40 -9.71 1.49
C LEU A 187 4.70 -8.92 1.36
N TYR A 188 5.74 -9.61 0.94
CA TYR A 188 6.99 -9.01 0.53
C TYR A 188 6.96 -8.91 -0.99
N SER A 189 7.30 -7.76 -1.52
CA SER A 189 7.41 -7.53 -2.97
C SER A 189 8.58 -6.62 -3.25
N MET A 190 9.32 -6.92 -4.30
CA MET A 190 10.37 -6.07 -4.81
C MET A 190 9.81 -5.20 -5.94
N SER A 191 10.26 -3.95 -6.03
CA SER A 191 10.03 -3.10 -7.21
C SER A 191 11.07 -3.38 -8.30
N ILE A 192 10.87 -2.79 -9.47
CA ILE A 192 11.87 -2.83 -10.56
C ILE A 192 13.20 -2.18 -10.17
N ASP A 193 13.19 -1.26 -9.21
CA ASP A 193 14.38 -0.57 -8.69
C ASP A 193 15.06 -1.33 -7.54
N ASN A 194 14.72 -2.61 -7.35
CA ASN A 194 15.21 -3.48 -6.27
C ASN A 194 14.88 -3.00 -4.84
N ILE A 195 13.95 -2.05 -4.67
CA ILE A 195 13.45 -1.66 -3.36
C ILE A 195 12.44 -2.71 -2.88
N VAL A 196 12.60 -3.20 -1.65
CA VAL A 196 11.72 -4.20 -1.04
C VAL A 196 10.67 -3.55 -0.16
N TYR A 197 9.42 -3.91 -0.40
CA TYR A 197 8.28 -3.47 0.40
C TYR A 197 7.66 -4.64 1.14
N ARG A 198 7.30 -4.41 2.39
CA ARG A 198 6.49 -5.30 3.21
C ARG A 198 5.15 -4.66 3.48
N GLN A 199 4.09 -5.29 2.99
CA GLN A 199 2.71 -4.98 3.37
C GLN A 199 2.20 -6.00 4.38
N SER A 200 1.51 -5.55 5.43
CA SER A 200 0.91 -6.46 6.40
C SER A 200 -0.57 -6.22 6.63
N TRP A 201 -1.30 -7.33 6.81
CA TRP A 201 -2.71 -7.37 7.16
C TRP A 201 -2.92 -8.25 8.38
N ILE A 202 -3.92 -7.93 9.17
CA ILE A 202 -4.40 -8.77 10.25
C ILE A 202 -5.81 -9.25 9.90
N GLN A 203 -6.00 -10.56 9.92
CA GLN A 203 -7.32 -11.18 9.84
C GLN A 203 -7.84 -11.45 11.25
N LYS A 204 -9.00 -10.87 11.56
CA LYS A 204 -9.75 -11.11 12.81
C LYS A 204 -11.14 -11.63 12.48
N SER A 205 -11.66 -12.48 13.36
CA SER A 205 -13.07 -12.83 13.37
C SER A 205 -13.80 -11.86 14.29
N ASN A 206 -14.84 -11.22 13.76
CA ASN A 206 -15.74 -10.32 14.48
C ASN A 206 -17.16 -10.92 14.45
N GLU A 207 -18.09 -10.31 15.17
CA GLU A 207 -19.51 -10.75 15.21
C GLU A 207 -20.18 -10.77 13.82
N THR A 208 -19.74 -9.89 12.91
CA THR A 208 -20.24 -9.78 11.53
C THR A 208 -19.53 -10.72 10.54
N GLY A 209 -18.55 -11.50 11.00
CA GLY A 209 -17.74 -12.39 10.18
C GLY A 209 -16.26 -12.01 10.18
N ILE A 210 -15.56 -12.40 9.12
CA ILE A 210 -14.10 -12.31 9.07
C ILE A 210 -13.68 -11.03 8.35
N CYS A 211 -12.89 -10.20 9.04
CA CYS A 211 -12.38 -8.94 8.53
C CYS A 211 -10.85 -9.02 8.32
N ILE A 212 -10.38 -8.56 7.16
CA ILE A 212 -8.95 -8.38 6.86
C ILE A 212 -8.67 -6.88 6.89
N GLN A 213 -7.88 -6.45 7.85
CA GLN A 213 -7.51 -5.04 8.00
C GLN A 213 -6.04 -4.86 7.63
N GLN A 214 -5.75 -3.93 6.73
CA GLN A 214 -4.36 -3.53 6.47
C GLN A 214 -3.81 -2.80 7.69
N VAL A 215 -2.59 -3.16 8.08
CA VAL A 215 -1.88 -2.57 9.22
C VAL A 215 -0.85 -1.57 8.74
N ASP A 216 0.05 -1.99 7.85
CA ASP A 216 1.13 -1.15 7.36
C ASP A 216 1.63 -1.55 5.96
N ILE A 217 2.32 -0.60 5.33
CA ILE A 217 3.22 -0.79 4.20
C ILE A 217 4.51 -0.07 4.55
N LYS A 218 5.64 -0.76 4.45
CA LYS A 218 6.96 -0.19 4.75
C LYS A 218 7.99 -0.68 3.75
N GLU A 219 8.94 0.18 3.44
CA GLU A 219 10.20 -0.23 2.85
C GLU A 219 11.00 -0.99 3.90
N VAL A 220 11.62 -2.11 3.52
CA VAL A 220 12.40 -2.97 4.40
C VAL A 220 13.71 -3.38 3.73
N PRO A 221 14.77 -3.69 4.50
CA PRO A 221 15.99 -4.25 3.94
C PRO A 221 15.73 -5.57 3.19
N ILE A 222 16.51 -5.85 2.16
CA ILE A 222 16.36 -7.06 1.34
C ILE A 222 16.55 -8.34 2.17
N GLU A 223 17.33 -8.28 3.25
CA GLU A 223 17.59 -9.38 4.17
C GLU A 223 16.34 -9.79 4.98
N GLU A 224 15.34 -8.91 5.12
CA GLU A 224 14.06 -9.27 5.75
C GLU A 224 13.18 -10.14 4.86
N MET A 225 13.48 -10.20 3.56
CA MET A 225 12.68 -10.92 2.58
C MET A 225 12.90 -12.43 2.72
N PRO A 226 11.86 -13.20 3.07
CA PRO A 226 12.03 -14.63 3.30
C PRO A 226 12.25 -15.39 1.99
N ASN A 227 13.11 -16.40 2.02
CA ASN A 227 13.22 -17.40 0.95
C ASN A 227 12.10 -18.44 1.13
N GLY A 228 10.98 -18.25 0.44
CA GLY A 228 9.86 -19.20 0.46
C GLY A 228 10.01 -20.31 -0.58
N GLU A 229 9.34 -21.44 -0.35
CA GLU A 229 9.15 -22.49 -1.36
C GLU A 229 8.38 -21.95 -2.56
N VAL A 230 8.74 -22.41 -3.77
CA VAL A 230 8.16 -21.93 -5.02
C VAL A 230 6.70 -22.38 -5.13
N CYS A 231 5.81 -21.44 -5.38
CA CYS A 231 4.43 -21.71 -5.72
C CYS A 231 4.33 -22.02 -7.22
N MET A 232 3.80 -23.19 -7.53
CA MET A 232 3.53 -23.66 -8.89
C MET A 232 2.37 -22.87 -9.49
N ARG A 233 2.55 -22.46 -10.75
CA ARG A 233 1.54 -21.78 -11.56
C ARG A 233 0.56 -22.79 -12.11
N ILE A 234 -0.73 -22.61 -11.84
CA ILE A 234 -1.78 -23.35 -12.55
C ILE A 234 -2.29 -22.49 -13.70
N PRO A 235 -2.14 -22.92 -14.96
CA PRO A 235 -2.90 -22.35 -16.05
C PRO A 235 -4.36 -22.80 -15.89
N LEU A 236 -5.27 -21.85 -15.65
CA LEU A 236 -6.72 -22.04 -15.77
C LEU A 236 -7.24 -21.21 -16.94
#